data_AF-A0A6J6CDW3-F1
#
_entry.id   AF-A0A6J6CDW3-F1
#
_cell.length_a   1.000
_cell.length_b   1.000
_cell.length_c   1.000
_cell.angle_alpha   90.00
_cell.angle_beta   90.00
_cell.angle_gamma   90.00
#
_symmetry.space_group_name_H-M   'P 1'
#
loop_
_entity.id
_entity.type
_entity.pdbx_description
1 polymer ?
#
loop_
_entity_poly.entity_id
_entity_poly.type
_entity_poly.pdbx_seq_one_letter_code
_entity_poly.pdbx_strand_id
1 'polypeptide(L)' 'MCAEVMSALVNAGALSSWLSGSGPTVAAFARRSNVEEVAALVGRDFPLGRTQILDIDMRGIHSI' A
#
# COMPACT_ATOMS: atom_id res chain seq x y z
N MET A 1 -15.26 3.01 -1.73
CA MET A 1 -13.94 3.67 -1.82
C MET A 1 -12.81 2.91 -1.11
N CYS A 2 -12.67 2.90 0.24
CA CYS A 2 -11.56 2.16 0.89
C CYS A 2 -11.59 0.65 0.60
N ALA A 3 -12.78 0.04 0.64
CA ALA A 3 -12.95 -1.37 0.28
C ALA A 3 -12.56 -1.69 -1.17
N GLU A 4 -12.83 -0.77 -2.10
CA GLU A 4 -12.40 -0.93 -3.50
C GLU A 4 -10.88 -0.87 -3.64
N VAL A 5 -10.22 0.07 -2.95
CA VAL A 5 -8.75 0.17 -2.95
C VAL A 5 -8.13 -1.08 -2.33
N MET A 6 -8.70 -1.60 -1.23
CA MET A 6 -8.26 -2.86 -0.61
C MET A 6 -8.33 -4.03 -1.60
N SER A 7 -9.45 -4.19 -2.30
CA SER A 7 -9.61 -5.21 -3.33
C SER A 7 -8.66 -5.01 -4.51
N ALA A 8 -8.47 -3.76 -4.96
CA ALA A 8 -7.57 -3.44 -6.07
C ALA A 8 -6.10 -3.79 -5.75
N LEU A 9 -5.64 -3.52 -4.52
CA LEU A 9 -4.30 -3.92 -4.09
C LEU A 9 -4.10 -5.43 -4.15
N VAL A 10 -5.06 -6.22 -3.66
CA VAL A 10 -4.98 -7.69 -3.69
C VAL A 10 -5.02 -8.20 -5.13
N ASN A 11 -5.93 -7.66 -5.96
CA ASN A 11 -6.03 -8.01 -7.38
C ASN A 11 -4.78 -7.64 -8.18
N ALA A 12 -4.07 -6.59 -7.79
CA ALA A 12 -2.79 -6.19 -8.38
C ALA A 12 -1.61 -7.05 -7.93
N GLY A 13 -1.80 -7.97 -6.98
CA GLY A 13 -0.75 -8.90 -6.52
C GLY A 13 -0.15 -8.56 -5.15
N ALA A 14 -0.80 -7.72 -4.36
CA ALA A 14 -0.49 -7.62 -2.93
C ALA A 14 -0.84 -8.91 -2.19
N LEU A 15 -0.08 -9.24 -1.15
CA LEU A 15 -0.30 -10.37 -0.25
C LEU A 15 -1.54 -10.18 0.62
N SER A 16 -1.78 -8.95 1.06
CA SER A 16 -2.91 -8.55 1.88
C SER A 16 -3.11 -7.04 1.77
N SER A 17 -4.30 -6.57 2.14
CA SER A 17 -4.60 -5.15 2.28
C SER A 17 -5.53 -4.91 3.48
N TRP A 18 -5.43 -3.73 4.08
CA TRP A 18 -6.22 -3.34 5.25
C TRP A 18 -6.34 -1.82 5.35
N LEU A 19 -7.27 -1.35 6.18
CA LEU A 19 -7.34 0.04 6.58
C LEU A 19 -6.21 0.34 7.58
N SER A 20 -5.31 1.27 7.24
CA SER A 20 -4.25 1.69 8.16
C SER A 20 -4.85 2.54 9.28
N GLY A 21 -4.80 2.04 10.52
CA GLY A 21 -5.47 2.66 11.67
C GLY A 21 -6.98 2.75 11.45
N SER A 22 -7.55 3.94 11.66
CA SER A 22 -8.97 4.24 11.37
C SER A 22 -9.21 4.72 9.93
N GLY A 23 -8.20 4.68 9.06
CA GLY A 23 -8.27 5.22 7.71
C GLY A 23 -8.06 6.74 7.66
N PRO A 24 -8.18 7.36 6.46
CA PRO A 24 -8.61 6.77 5.18
C PRO A 24 -7.49 6.06 4.39
N THR A 25 -6.27 6.02 4.91
CA THR A 25 -5.16 5.32 4.25
C THR A 25 -5.42 3.82 4.21
N VAL A 26 -5.28 3.23 3.03
CA VAL A 26 -5.24 1.78 2.86
C VAL A 26 -3.78 1.36 2.71
N ALA A 27 -3.38 0.34 3.47
CA ALA A 27 -2.05 -0.25 3.40
C ALA A 27 -2.14 -1.67 2.84
N ALA A 28 -1.03 -2.14 2.29
CA ALA A 28 -0.88 -3.49 1.78
C ALA A 28 0.55 -3.98 1.93
N PHE A 29 0.71 -5.29 2.07
CA PHE A 29 2.01 -5.93 1.92
C PHE A 29 2.15 -6.44 0.49
N ALA A 30 3.24 -6.10 -0.18
CA ALA A 30 3.61 -6.64 -1.49
C ALA A 30 5.03 -7.23 -1.41
N ARG A 31 5.37 -8.13 -2.33
CA ARG A 31 6.75 -8.62 -2.41
C ARG A 31 7.62 -7.54 -3.04
N ARG A 32 8.89 -7.47 -2.64
CA ARG A 32 9.86 -6.54 -3.24
C ARG A 32 9.96 -6.71 -4.76
N SER A 33 9.74 -7.93 -5.26
CA SER A 33 9.78 -8.23 -6.69
C SER A 33 8.62 -7.64 -7.51
N ASN A 34 7.51 -7.24 -6.89
CA ASN A 34 6.32 -6.76 -7.61
C ASN A 34 5.72 -5.44 -7.06
N VAL A 35 6.33 -4.83 -6.05
CA VAL A 35 5.76 -3.65 -5.39
C VAL A 35 5.59 -2.44 -6.31
N GLU A 36 6.49 -2.23 -7.28
CA GLU A 36 6.39 -1.16 -8.27
C GLU A 36 5.20 -1.34 -9.21
N GLU A 37 4.96 -2.57 -9.67
CA GLU A 37 3.84 -2.91 -10.53
C GLU A 37 2.50 -2.73 -9.79
N VAL A 38 2.42 -3.22 -8.55
CA VAL A 38 1.24 -3.02 -7.68
C VAL A 38 0.95 -1.54 -7.50
N ALA A 39 1.98 -0.75 -7.18
CA ALA A 39 1.84 0.69 -6.95
C ALA A 39 1.39 1.43 -8.21
N ALA A 40 1.92 1.08 -9.38
CA ALA A 40 1.54 1.66 -10.66
C ALA A 40 0.08 1.36 -11.04
N LEU A 41 -0.35 0.09 -10.88
CA LEU A 41 -1.72 -0.32 -11.15
C LEU A 41 -2.73 0.45 -10.28
N VAL A 42 -2.48 0.50 -8.97
CA VAL A 42 -3.38 1.20 -8.03
C VAL A 42 -3.33 2.72 -8.22
N GLY A 43 -2.16 3.30 -8.49
CA GLY A 43 -2.03 4.73 -8.77
C GLY A 43 -2.78 5.17 -10.02
N ARG A 44 -2.82 4.32 -11.06
CA ARG A 44 -3.62 4.56 -12.27
C ARG A 44 -5.11 4.47 -12.00
N ASP A 45 -5.55 3.46 -11.24
CA ASP A 45 -6.97 3.19 -11.02
C ASP A 45 -7.60 4.17 -9.99
N PHE A 46 -6.79 4.76 -9.11
CA PHE A 46 -7.22 5.73 -8.08
C PHE A 46 -6.41 7.04 -8.14
N PRO A 47 -6.53 7.84 -9.21
CA PRO A 47 -5.65 8.98 -9.48
C PRO A 47 -5.83 10.18 -8.54
N LEU A 48 -6.91 10.22 -7.76
CA LEU A 48 -7.14 11.23 -6.73
C LEU A 48 -6.44 10.92 -5.40
N GLY A 49 -5.94 9.68 -5.23
CA GLY A 49 -5.16 9.26 -4.08
C GLY A 49 -3.65 9.47 -4.29
N ARG A 50 -2.86 9.20 -3.24
CA ARG A 50 -1.40 9.16 -3.31
C ARG A 50 -0.89 7.79 -2.93
N THR A 51 -0.28 7.09 -3.88
CA THR A 51 0.40 5.81 -3.63
C THR A 51 1.85 6.06 -3.22
N GLN A 52 2.32 5.35 -2.19
CA GLN A 52 3.72 5.39 -1.75
C GLN A 52 4.19 3.97 -1.46
N ILE A 53 5.45 3.69 -1.80
CA ILE A 53 6.13 2.46 -1.43
C ILE A 53 6.95 2.76 -0.17
N LEU A 54 6.74 1.96 0.88
CA LEU A 54 7.39 2.11 2.17
C LEU A 54 8.08 0.79 2.54
N ASP A 55 9.25 0.90 3.16
CA ASP A 55 9.92 -0.23 3.79
C ASP A 55 9.53 -0.33 5.27
N ILE A 56 9.61 -1.54 5.84
CA ILE A 56 9.40 -1.75 7.28
C ILE A 56 10.57 -1.14 8.04
N ASP A 57 10.29 -0.17 8.90
CA ASP A 57 11.29 0.32 9.85
C ASP A 57 11.58 -0.77 10.89
N MET A 58 12.86 -1.12 10.99
CA MET A 58 13.39 -2.13 11.93
C MET A 58 14.23 -1.49 13.03
N ARG A 59 14.46 -0.17 12.99
CA ARG A 59 15.33 0.53 13.94
C ARG A 59 14.55 1.09 15.12
N GLY A 60 13.33 1.57 14.88
CA GLY A 60 12.56 2.27 15.91
C GLY A 60 13.25 3.57 16.36
N ILE A 61 12.88 4.03 17.55
CA ILE A 61 13.40 5.30 18.10
C ILE A 61 14.89 5.18 18.44
N HIS A 62 15.69 6.13 17.96
CA HIS A 62 17.11 6.23 18.25
C HIS A 62 17.54 7.70 18.33
N SER A 63 18.58 7.99 19.12
CA SER A 63 19.19 9.31 19.16
C SER A 63 19.95 9.58 17.87
N ILE A 64 19.97 10.85 17.46
CA ILE A 64 20.76 11.36 16.32
C ILE A 64 22.17 11.71 16.80
#